data_AF-A0A559MHD9-F1
#
_entry.id   AF-A0A559MHD9-F1
#
_cell.length_a   1.000
_cell.length_b   1.000
_cell.length_c   1.000
_cell.angle_alpha   90.00
_cell.angle_beta   90.00
_cell.angle_gamma   90.00
#
_symmetry.space_group_name_H-M   'P 1'
#
loop_
_entity.id
_entity.type
_entity.pdbx_description
1 polymer ?
#
loop_
_entity_poly.entity_id
_entity_poly.type
_entity_poly.pdbx_seq_one_letter_code
_entity_poly.pdbx_strand_id
1 'polypeptide(L)'
;MSNNIAMSSTSTAPAISEAGVKDGKIEKGEDAPANAVSVAPKKKEPPPETPESIRLRVFVILSFWAIVLFLGLPIWWRTTAIYRAKLPLDQMMDWADGRACRPVFPLRISIEADSLQDHEAQHLLRTTQHALDDLNDFSAHHLRLQLSPPANASITVDGLSTGGSDEEVALVIRLLPGTESRADLQSYSPILDVHYTPNQIPSSSSSSSFLATYIANTLREMFAEEQAMIAYLLSTSSAPPERSPKVLVPEVAESLAKWTTRSMKYSRTYHLTFSLFTPTATPSSWDIEAALEEHMKPLLQSFSSISNFTIDTQVQLYANPGVNGNVLKREDLSGFINAAEWPLSPSIGGAPTVNFIIYVGDMEVEGGGKSWLIPQWGGVVIQSDISDLRPAMLIFSNQLMSLLGAPESGSLPLRLMTLVRVRSAGLLLKASGTMGSLARLTLALPSISIPKSVADGVYTTIEHLRKACQGLGGTEGLENAIIAEEAAEKAFFEKSMVGQVYFPDEHKIAVYLPLLGPVAVPLVMGVLKEVKAWRKRRRGSR
;
A
#
# COMPACT_ATOMS: atom_id res chain seq x y z
N MET A 1 34.26 -0.36 -47.23
CA MET A 1 34.37 -1.80 -47.51
C MET A 1 32.96 -2.35 -47.36
N SER A 2 32.14 -2.53 -48.40
CA SER A 2 32.34 -3.10 -49.75
C SER A 2 32.35 -4.63 -49.77
N ASN A 3 31.45 -5.19 -50.59
CA ASN A 3 31.29 -6.59 -51.04
C ASN A 3 30.66 -7.59 -50.04
N ASN A 4 29.57 -8.31 -50.38
CA ASN A 4 29.35 -9.32 -51.45
C ASN A 4 30.03 -10.68 -51.11
N ILE A 5 29.47 -11.88 -51.35
CA ILE A 5 28.42 -12.31 -52.30
C ILE A 5 27.85 -13.72 -51.96
N ALA A 6 26.58 -14.02 -52.36
CA ALA A 6 25.96 -15.34 -52.66
C ALA A 6 25.89 -16.47 -51.56
N MET A 7 25.11 -17.57 -51.68
CA MET A 7 24.40 -18.16 -52.84
C MET A 7 23.18 -19.07 -52.45
N SER A 8 22.12 -19.07 -53.28
CA SER A 8 21.04 -20.07 -53.61
C SER A 8 20.71 -21.30 -52.69
N SER A 9 19.51 -21.91 -52.67
CA SER A 9 18.54 -22.18 -53.77
C SER A 9 17.10 -22.62 -53.35
N THR A 10 16.09 -21.94 -53.92
CA THR A 10 14.86 -22.43 -54.63
C THR A 10 14.01 -23.67 -54.22
N SER A 11 12.68 -23.47 -54.12
CA SER A 11 11.60 -24.25 -54.77
C SER A 11 10.21 -23.55 -54.59
N THR A 12 9.68 -22.79 -55.56
CA THR A 12 8.71 -23.11 -56.65
C THR A 12 7.22 -23.42 -56.31
N ALA A 13 6.33 -22.47 -56.64
CA ALA A 13 5.01 -22.69 -57.28
C ALA A 13 4.52 -21.37 -57.97
N PRO A 14 3.76 -21.38 -59.09
CA PRO A 14 3.64 -20.20 -59.97
C PRO A 14 2.22 -19.60 -60.15
N ALA A 15 2.12 -18.47 -60.86
CA ALA A 15 0.88 -17.84 -61.32
C ALA A 15 0.96 -17.44 -62.81
N ILE A 16 -0.13 -17.66 -63.57
CA ILE A 16 -0.32 -17.34 -65.01
C ILE A 16 -1.84 -17.04 -65.18
N SER A 17 -2.28 -15.78 -65.25
CA SER A 17 -2.47 -14.89 -66.43
C SER A 17 -3.78 -15.10 -67.22
N GLU A 18 -4.56 -14.03 -67.39
CA GLU A 18 -5.62 -13.92 -68.42
C GLU A 18 -5.42 -12.66 -69.27
N ALA A 19 -5.81 -12.74 -70.54
CA ALA A 19 -5.58 -11.72 -71.57
C ALA A 19 -6.87 -10.98 -71.96
N GLY A 20 -6.75 -9.72 -72.38
CA GLY A 20 -7.89 -8.90 -72.81
C GLY A 20 -8.22 -8.99 -74.31
N VAL A 21 -9.39 -8.45 -74.69
CA VAL A 21 -9.80 -8.21 -76.08
C VAL A 21 -10.41 -6.79 -76.21
N LYS A 22 -10.34 -6.22 -77.41
CA LYS A 22 -10.44 -4.79 -77.76
C LYS A 22 -11.86 -4.26 -78.04
N ASP A 23 -11.98 -2.93 -77.98
CA ASP A 23 -13.05 -2.12 -78.59
C ASP A 23 -13.11 -2.23 -80.14
N GLY A 24 -14.30 -1.99 -80.70
CA GLY A 24 -14.54 -1.92 -82.15
C GLY A 24 -15.76 -1.06 -82.53
N LYS A 25 -15.62 -0.27 -83.60
CA LYS A 25 -16.50 0.85 -84.06
C LYS A 25 -16.49 0.84 -85.60
N ILE A 26 -17.47 1.26 -86.40
CA ILE A 26 -18.76 2.00 -86.25
C ILE A 26 -19.72 1.41 -87.31
N GLU A 27 -21.07 1.47 -87.20
CA GLU A 27 -21.92 1.78 -88.39
C GLU A 27 -23.37 2.18 -88.10
N LYS A 28 -24.00 2.87 -89.07
CA LYS A 28 -25.31 3.55 -88.96
C LYS A 28 -25.98 3.69 -90.36
N GLY A 29 -27.22 3.23 -90.49
CA GLY A 29 -28.14 3.34 -91.66
C GLY A 29 -29.37 2.48 -91.36
N GLU A 30 -30.60 3.02 -91.32
CA GLU A 30 -31.56 3.10 -92.46
C GLU A 30 -31.89 1.69 -93.03
N ASP A 31 -33.14 1.19 -93.04
CA ASP A 31 -34.44 1.89 -92.93
C ASP A 31 -35.62 0.94 -92.54
N ALA A 32 -36.83 1.51 -92.38
CA ALA A 32 -38.17 0.86 -92.32
C ALA A 32 -38.68 0.16 -91.01
N PRO A 33 -40.02 0.07 -90.80
CA PRO A 33 -41.06 1.06 -91.07
C PRO A 33 -41.92 1.43 -89.83
N ALA A 34 -42.59 2.59 -89.89
CA ALA A 34 -43.44 3.08 -88.81
C ALA A 34 -44.78 2.32 -88.67
N ASN A 35 -44.80 1.19 -87.96
CA ASN A 35 -45.99 0.62 -87.29
C ASN A 35 -45.68 -0.54 -86.31
N ALA A 36 -44.50 -0.55 -85.67
CA ALA A 36 -44.18 -1.55 -84.63
C ALA A 36 -44.77 -1.14 -83.28
N VAL A 37 -45.92 -1.74 -82.91
CA VAL A 37 -46.57 -1.52 -81.61
C VAL A 37 -45.64 -1.97 -80.48
N SER A 38 -45.30 -1.04 -79.58
CA SER A 38 -44.44 -1.31 -78.42
C SER A 38 -45.14 -2.17 -77.37
N VAL A 39 -45.04 -3.49 -77.51
CA VAL A 39 -45.50 -4.45 -76.49
C VAL A 39 -44.54 -4.40 -75.29
N ALA A 40 -44.80 -3.48 -74.36
CA ALA A 40 -44.14 -3.49 -73.07
C ALA A 40 -44.48 -4.82 -72.34
N PRO A 41 -43.48 -5.62 -71.92
CA PRO A 41 -43.75 -6.89 -71.26
C PRO A 41 -44.38 -6.62 -69.88
N LYS A 42 -45.69 -6.84 -69.80
CA LYS A 42 -46.48 -6.74 -68.57
C LYS A 42 -45.92 -7.75 -67.57
N LYS A 43 -45.12 -7.27 -66.61
CA LYS A 43 -44.48 -8.09 -65.58
C LYS A 43 -45.58 -8.86 -64.85
N LYS A 44 -45.60 -10.19 -64.97
CA LYS A 44 -46.59 -11.05 -64.31
C LYS A 44 -46.50 -10.82 -62.80
N GLU A 45 -47.47 -10.10 -62.24
CA GLU A 45 -47.62 -10.01 -60.80
C GLU A 45 -48.09 -11.38 -60.27
N PRO A 46 -47.55 -11.86 -59.13
CA PRO A 46 -47.97 -13.13 -58.56
C PRO A 46 -49.44 -13.06 -58.10
N PRO A 47 -50.14 -14.20 -58.00
CA PRO A 47 -51.54 -14.24 -57.59
C PRO A 47 -51.76 -13.63 -56.19
N PRO A 48 -52.94 -13.03 -55.92
CA PRO A 48 -53.22 -12.36 -54.66
C PRO A 48 -53.13 -13.32 -53.47
N GLU A 49 -52.40 -12.91 -52.43
CA GLU A 49 -52.21 -13.70 -51.21
C GLU A 49 -53.54 -13.94 -50.48
N THR A 50 -53.78 -15.17 -50.02
CA THR A 50 -54.99 -15.51 -49.27
C THR A 50 -55.01 -14.83 -47.89
N PRO A 51 -56.19 -14.47 -47.34
CA PRO A 51 -56.28 -13.82 -46.03
C PRO A 51 -55.70 -14.66 -44.88
N GLU A 52 -55.68 -15.98 -45.03
CA GLU A 52 -55.09 -16.92 -44.09
C GLU A 52 -53.56 -16.86 -44.10
N SER A 53 -52.93 -16.83 -45.28
CA SER A 53 -51.47 -16.70 -45.41
C SER A 53 -50.94 -15.37 -44.85
N ILE A 54 -51.74 -14.30 -44.98
CA ILE A 54 -51.46 -13.00 -44.37
C ILE A 54 -51.53 -13.07 -42.84
N ARG A 55 -52.59 -13.67 -42.27
CA ARG A 55 -52.70 -13.85 -40.81
C ARG A 55 -51.56 -14.70 -40.25
N LEU A 56 -51.23 -15.82 -40.92
CA LEU A 56 -50.14 -16.71 -40.53
C LEU A 56 -48.79 -15.97 -40.56
N ARG A 57 -48.51 -15.19 -41.62
CA ARG A 57 -47.31 -14.33 -41.70
C ARG A 57 -47.22 -13.35 -40.52
N VAL A 58 -48.32 -12.68 -40.19
CA VAL A 58 -48.38 -11.75 -39.04
C VAL A 58 -48.07 -12.48 -37.73
N PHE A 59 -48.69 -13.64 -37.49
CA PHE A 59 -48.45 -14.44 -36.28
C PHE A 59 -47.02 -14.98 -36.19
N VAL A 60 -46.41 -15.40 -37.30
CA VAL A 60 -45.00 -15.85 -37.34
C VAL A 60 -44.05 -14.70 -37.03
N ILE A 61 -44.24 -13.52 -37.65
CA ILE A 61 -43.43 -12.33 -37.37
C ILE A 61 -43.58 -11.92 -35.90
N LEU A 62 -44.82 -11.89 -35.36
CA LEU A 62 -45.09 -11.54 -33.98
C LEU A 62 -44.46 -12.55 -33.01
N SER A 63 -44.55 -13.86 -33.29
CA SER A 63 -43.89 -14.92 -32.53
C SER A 63 -42.37 -14.75 -32.46
N PHE A 64 -41.72 -14.50 -33.60
CA PHE A 64 -40.28 -14.22 -33.64
C PHE A 64 -39.90 -12.99 -32.80
N TRP A 65 -40.64 -11.88 -32.94
CA TRP A 65 -40.37 -10.68 -32.14
C TRP A 65 -40.69 -10.84 -30.66
N ALA A 66 -41.69 -11.64 -30.29
CA ALA A 66 -41.97 -11.99 -28.90
C ALA A 66 -40.80 -12.78 -28.29
N ILE A 67 -40.25 -13.77 -29.00
CA ILE A 67 -39.07 -14.52 -28.54
C ILE A 67 -37.85 -13.58 -28.42
N VAL A 68 -37.60 -12.71 -29.41
CA VAL A 68 -36.48 -11.75 -29.37
C VAL A 68 -36.62 -10.75 -28.21
N LEU A 69 -37.83 -10.24 -27.94
CA LEU A 69 -38.05 -9.23 -26.89
C LEU A 69 -38.13 -9.81 -25.47
N PHE A 70 -38.76 -10.97 -25.27
CA PHE A 70 -38.99 -11.55 -23.95
C PHE A 70 -37.96 -12.59 -23.52
N LEU A 71 -37.23 -13.21 -24.45
CA LEU A 71 -36.19 -14.21 -24.16
C LEU A 71 -34.81 -13.73 -24.66
N GLY A 72 -34.71 -13.39 -25.95
CA GLY A 72 -33.44 -13.04 -26.60
C GLY A 72 -32.73 -11.86 -25.94
N LEU A 73 -33.38 -10.69 -25.89
CA LEU A 73 -32.81 -9.47 -25.33
C LEU A 73 -32.52 -9.56 -23.82
N PRO A 74 -33.42 -10.09 -22.94
CA PRO A 74 -33.11 -10.25 -21.52
C PRO A 74 -31.97 -11.23 -21.24
N ILE A 75 -31.88 -12.34 -21.98
CA ILE A 75 -30.77 -13.30 -21.85
C ILE A 75 -29.47 -12.64 -22.34
N TRP A 76 -29.48 -12.04 -23.54
CA TRP A 76 -28.30 -11.36 -24.11
C TRP A 76 -27.78 -10.24 -23.22
N TRP A 77 -28.66 -9.39 -22.69
CA TRP A 77 -28.27 -8.33 -21.75
C TRP A 77 -27.65 -8.93 -20.48
N ARG A 78 -28.24 -9.99 -19.93
CA ARG A 78 -27.73 -10.64 -18.72
C ARG A 78 -26.40 -11.38 -18.91
N THR A 79 -26.14 -11.93 -20.10
CA THR A 79 -24.90 -12.64 -20.41
C THR A 79 -23.78 -11.73 -20.93
N THR A 80 -24.10 -10.55 -21.47
CA THR A 80 -23.10 -9.58 -21.95
C THR A 80 -22.81 -8.44 -20.96
N ALA A 81 -23.66 -8.24 -19.95
CA ALA A 81 -23.41 -7.30 -18.86
C ALA A 81 -22.22 -7.74 -17.99
N ILE A 82 -21.34 -6.78 -17.73
CA ILE A 82 -20.16 -6.98 -16.87
C ILE A 82 -20.62 -7.08 -15.41
N TYR A 83 -20.20 -8.13 -14.70
CA TYR A 83 -20.51 -8.27 -13.28
C TYR A 83 -19.80 -7.20 -12.46
N ARG A 84 -20.57 -6.50 -11.63
CA ARG A 84 -20.10 -5.47 -10.71
C ARG A 84 -20.73 -5.68 -9.33
N ALA A 85 -19.92 -5.97 -8.33
CA ALA A 85 -20.32 -5.89 -6.94
C ALA A 85 -20.55 -4.42 -6.51
N LYS A 86 -21.41 -4.20 -5.51
CA LYS A 86 -21.68 -2.87 -4.96
C LYS A 86 -20.61 -2.52 -3.92
N LEU A 87 -19.95 -1.39 -4.12
CA LEU A 87 -18.94 -0.85 -3.19
C LEU A 87 -19.52 0.33 -2.40
N PRO A 88 -19.15 0.53 -1.12
CA PRO A 88 -19.56 1.67 -0.30
C PRO A 88 -18.70 2.91 -0.64
N LEU A 89 -18.86 3.44 -1.86
CA LEU A 89 -17.98 4.48 -2.42
C LEU A 89 -17.86 5.72 -1.53
N ASP A 90 -18.96 6.18 -0.92
CA ASP A 90 -18.96 7.35 -0.03
C ASP A 90 -18.07 7.11 1.20
N GLN A 91 -18.16 5.93 1.83
CA GLN A 91 -17.30 5.56 2.95
C GLN A 91 -15.82 5.45 2.54
N MET A 92 -15.54 4.89 1.36
CA MET A 92 -14.18 4.78 0.84
C MET A 92 -13.55 6.17 0.63
N MET A 93 -14.33 7.15 0.14
CA MET A 93 -13.89 8.55 0.04
C MET A 93 -13.78 9.21 1.42
N ASP A 94 -14.71 8.97 2.35
CA ASP A 94 -14.63 9.51 3.72
C ASP A 94 -13.39 9.04 4.48
N TRP A 95 -12.94 7.81 4.26
CA TRP A 95 -11.65 7.33 4.77
C TRP A 95 -10.48 8.04 4.08
N ALA A 96 -10.48 8.10 2.75
CA ALA A 96 -9.40 8.72 1.98
C ALA A 96 -9.24 10.24 2.22
N ASP A 97 -10.35 10.94 2.46
CA ASP A 97 -10.41 12.38 2.75
C ASP A 97 -10.20 12.69 4.24
N GLY A 98 -9.90 11.69 5.08
CA GLY A 98 -9.71 11.86 6.53
C GLY A 98 -10.95 12.37 7.28
N ARG A 99 -12.16 12.04 6.80
CA ARG A 99 -13.44 12.32 7.48
C ARG A 99 -13.86 11.20 8.43
N ALA A 100 -13.58 9.94 8.09
CA ALA A 100 -14.02 8.77 8.85
C ALA A 100 -13.21 8.52 10.15
N CYS A 101 -11.92 8.89 10.16
CA CYS A 101 -11.04 8.74 11.31
C CYS A 101 -10.34 10.07 11.63
N ARG A 102 -10.27 10.40 12.92
CA ARG A 102 -9.35 11.42 13.44
C ARG A 102 -8.32 10.67 14.27
N PRO A 103 -7.08 10.47 13.78
CA PRO A 103 -6.09 9.71 14.51
C PRO A 103 -5.72 10.45 15.79
N VAL A 104 -5.86 9.78 16.93
CA VAL A 104 -5.44 10.27 18.25
C VAL A 104 -4.62 9.18 18.91
N PHE A 105 -3.48 9.57 19.49
CA PHE A 105 -2.53 8.72 20.18
C PHE A 105 -2.58 9.11 21.66
N PRO A 106 -3.44 8.44 22.48
CA PRO A 106 -3.44 8.62 23.92
C PRO A 106 -2.31 7.79 24.53
N LEU A 107 -1.21 8.45 24.91
CA LEU A 107 -0.12 7.80 25.62
C LEU A 107 -0.42 7.81 27.11
N ARG A 108 -0.52 6.63 27.72
CA ARG A 108 -0.74 6.50 29.17
C ARG A 108 0.57 6.46 29.90
N ILE A 109 0.71 7.29 30.92
CA ILE A 109 1.91 7.40 31.75
C ILE A 109 1.51 7.13 33.19
N SER A 110 2.05 6.06 33.77
CA SER A 110 1.83 5.72 35.17
C SER A 110 2.81 6.47 36.06
N ILE A 111 2.37 6.92 37.23
CA ILE A 111 3.22 7.57 38.24
C ILE A 111 3.21 6.70 39.51
N GLU A 112 4.35 6.08 39.80
CA GLU A 112 4.68 5.42 41.07
C GLU A 112 5.10 6.50 42.09
N ALA A 113 4.27 6.68 43.11
CA ALA A 113 4.37 7.79 44.07
C ALA A 113 4.44 7.32 45.54
N ASP A 114 4.99 6.13 45.78
CA ASP A 114 4.98 5.40 47.07
C ASP A 114 5.53 6.19 48.28
N SER A 115 6.29 7.25 48.03
CA SER A 115 6.91 8.13 49.02
C SER A 115 6.07 9.37 49.39
N LEU A 116 4.95 9.62 48.69
CA LEU A 116 4.02 10.73 48.89
C LEU A 116 2.70 10.24 49.51
N GLN A 117 1.96 11.14 50.16
CA GLN A 117 0.60 10.82 50.59
C GLN A 117 -0.38 10.86 49.41
N ASP A 118 -1.43 10.03 49.41
CA ASP A 118 -2.41 9.92 48.31
C ASP A 118 -2.93 11.27 47.81
N HIS A 119 -3.19 12.21 48.72
CA HIS A 119 -3.71 13.53 48.40
C HIS A 119 -2.65 14.44 47.73
N GLU A 120 -1.37 14.30 48.10
CA GLU A 120 -0.24 14.99 47.49
C GLU A 120 0.03 14.42 46.09
N ALA A 121 -0.02 13.09 45.94
CA ALA A 121 0.14 12.39 44.67
C ALA A 121 -0.97 12.74 43.67
N GLN A 122 -2.24 12.78 44.11
CA GLN A 122 -3.36 13.23 43.28
C GLN A 122 -3.26 14.71 42.89
N HIS A 123 -2.79 15.57 43.80
CA HIS A 123 -2.58 16.99 43.51
C HIS A 123 -1.43 17.21 42.52
N LEU A 124 -0.32 16.47 42.68
CA LEU A 124 0.80 16.44 41.74
C LEU A 124 0.33 15.99 40.35
N LEU A 125 -0.40 14.86 40.25
CA LEU A 125 -0.91 14.36 38.97
C LEU A 125 -1.75 15.41 38.25
N ARG A 126 -2.72 16.03 38.95
CA ARG A 126 -3.59 17.05 38.35
C ARG A 126 -2.79 18.26 37.88
N THR A 127 -1.86 18.75 38.69
CA THR A 127 -1.01 19.92 38.37
C THR A 127 -0.10 19.62 37.17
N THR A 128 0.50 18.44 37.12
CA THR A 128 1.34 18.01 35.99
C THR A 128 0.53 17.80 34.72
N GLN A 129 -0.70 17.25 34.81
CA GLN A 129 -1.58 17.11 33.64
C GLN A 129 -2.00 18.47 33.08
N HIS A 130 -2.32 19.46 33.94
CA HIS A 130 -2.59 20.82 33.48
C HIS A 130 -1.36 21.44 32.80
N ALA A 131 -0.17 21.31 33.40
CA ALA A 131 1.07 21.80 32.78
C ALA A 131 1.40 21.11 31.44
N LEU A 132 1.08 19.82 31.29
CA LEU A 132 1.21 19.10 30.01
C LEU A 132 0.20 19.58 28.97
N ASP A 133 -1.07 19.73 29.35
CA ASP A 133 -2.15 20.16 28.45
C ASP A 133 -1.91 21.62 27.97
N ASP A 134 -1.41 22.51 28.85
CA ASP A 134 -1.03 23.90 28.52
C ASP A 134 0.19 23.98 27.58
N LEU A 135 1.10 23.00 27.63
CA LEU A 135 2.29 22.93 26.77
C LEU A 135 2.04 22.25 25.42
N ASN A 136 0.85 21.68 25.20
CA ASN A 136 0.60 20.81 24.04
C ASN A 136 -0.11 21.52 22.88
N ASP A 137 0.67 21.87 21.87
CA ASP A 137 0.21 22.46 20.60
C ASP A 137 -0.43 21.45 19.61
N PHE A 138 -0.41 20.13 19.88
CA PHE A 138 -0.81 19.09 18.90
C PHE A 138 -1.87 18.12 19.45
N SER A 139 -3.13 18.40 19.13
CA SER A 139 -4.32 17.69 19.61
C SER A 139 -4.44 16.21 19.21
N ALA A 140 -3.53 15.68 18.39
CA ALA A 140 -3.49 14.27 18.01
C ALA A 140 -2.59 13.43 18.94
N HIS A 141 -1.64 14.02 19.66
CA HIS A 141 -0.74 13.33 20.57
C HIS A 141 -1.00 13.84 21.99
N HIS A 142 -1.57 13.00 22.85
CA HIS A 142 -1.94 13.39 24.21
C HIS A 142 -1.28 12.48 25.23
N LEU A 143 -0.44 13.06 26.09
CA LEU A 143 0.06 12.39 27.29
C LEU A 143 -1.02 12.43 28.38
N ARG A 144 -1.40 11.27 28.90
CA ARG A 144 -2.42 11.12 29.96
C ARG A 144 -1.80 10.43 31.17
N LEU A 145 -1.73 11.16 32.27
CA LEU A 145 -1.17 10.70 33.53
C LEU A 145 -2.20 9.91 34.34
N GLN A 146 -1.75 8.81 34.95
CA GLN A 146 -2.50 8.03 35.94
C GLN A 146 -1.57 7.71 37.14
N LEU A 147 -2.12 7.58 38.35
CA LEU A 147 -1.37 7.03 39.48
C LEU A 147 -1.31 5.50 39.34
N SER A 148 -0.20 4.89 39.73
CA SER A 148 -0.14 3.42 39.87
C SER A 148 -1.10 2.95 40.96
N PRO A 149 -1.76 1.77 40.79
CA PRO A 149 -2.48 1.15 41.89
C PRO A 149 -1.49 0.77 43.02
N PRO A 150 -1.86 0.89 44.30
CA PRO A 150 -0.98 0.52 45.41
C PRO A 150 -0.68 -0.98 45.38
N ALA A 151 0.55 -1.38 45.70
CA ALA A 151 1.06 -2.76 45.56
C ALA A 151 0.23 -3.86 46.26
N ASN A 152 -0.61 -3.51 47.23
CA ASN A 152 -1.53 -4.43 47.90
C ASN A 152 -2.76 -4.82 47.03
N ALA A 153 -3.04 -4.09 45.95
CA ALA A 153 -4.15 -4.36 45.03
C ALA A 153 -3.77 -5.30 43.87
N SER A 154 -2.48 -5.52 43.61
CA SER A 154 -1.98 -6.36 42.51
C SER A 154 -1.76 -7.85 42.90
N ILE A 155 -2.24 -8.28 44.07
CA ILE A 155 -2.19 -9.70 44.47
C ILE A 155 -3.39 -10.46 43.89
N THR A 156 -3.30 -10.84 42.62
CA THR A 156 -4.15 -11.87 42.00
C THR A 156 -3.29 -12.93 41.31
N VAL A 157 -3.08 -14.01 42.07
CA VAL A 157 -2.96 -15.43 41.70
C VAL A 157 -2.75 -15.79 40.21
N ASP A 158 -1.74 -16.63 39.95
CA ASP A 158 -1.51 -17.42 38.74
C ASP A 158 -1.45 -16.70 37.39
N GLY A 159 -0.30 -16.07 37.11
CA GLY A 159 0.45 -16.21 35.83
C GLY A 159 -0.21 -15.81 34.50
N LEU A 160 -1.46 -15.36 34.48
CA LEU A 160 -2.21 -14.98 33.28
C LEU A 160 -3.32 -13.99 33.66
N SER A 161 -3.01 -12.69 33.63
CA SER A 161 -4.00 -11.63 33.85
C SER A 161 -5.09 -11.69 32.77
N THR A 162 -6.25 -12.22 33.17
CA THR A 162 -7.45 -12.32 32.32
C THR A 162 -8.60 -11.58 32.99
N GLY A 163 -8.85 -10.33 32.59
CA GLY A 163 -10.07 -9.63 33.02
C GLY A 163 -9.97 -8.12 33.17
N GLY A 164 -9.97 -7.41 32.04
CA GLY A 164 -9.93 -5.94 31.99
C GLY A 164 -8.88 -5.52 30.98
N SER A 165 -9.25 -4.64 30.05
CA SER A 165 -8.33 -4.15 29.02
C SER A 165 -7.11 -3.49 29.67
N ASP A 166 -5.97 -4.20 29.70
CA ASP A 166 -4.68 -3.68 30.11
C ASP A 166 -4.22 -2.69 29.02
N GLU A 167 -4.70 -1.45 29.15
CA GLU A 167 -4.43 -0.38 28.20
C GLU A 167 -2.97 0.06 28.34
N GLU A 168 -2.15 -0.51 27.45
CA GLU A 168 -0.69 -0.47 27.35
C GLU A 168 -0.05 0.84 27.86
N VAL A 169 0.61 0.78 29.02
CA VAL A 169 1.27 1.94 29.63
C VAL A 169 2.56 2.24 28.86
N ALA A 170 2.68 3.46 28.35
CA ALA A 170 3.80 3.91 27.51
C ALA A 170 5.07 4.25 28.30
N LEU A 171 4.92 4.69 29.55
CA LEU A 171 6.02 5.05 30.45
C LEU A 171 5.56 4.93 31.90
N VAL A 172 6.44 4.46 32.78
CA VAL A 172 6.27 4.53 34.24
C VAL A 172 7.25 5.57 34.79
N ILE A 173 6.75 6.52 35.57
CA ILE A 173 7.56 7.51 36.30
C ILE A 173 7.64 7.05 37.75
N ARG A 174 8.86 6.90 38.28
CA ARG A 174 9.07 6.59 39.69
C ARG A 174 9.57 7.80 40.45
N LEU A 175 8.80 8.25 41.45
CA LEU A 175 9.14 9.40 42.28
C LEU A 175 10.00 8.97 43.47
N LEU A 176 11.28 9.34 43.44
CA LEU A 176 12.27 8.99 44.44
C LEU A 176 12.69 10.23 45.25
N PRO A 177 12.69 10.19 46.60
CA PRO A 177 13.26 11.29 47.37
C PRO A 177 14.77 11.40 47.14
N GLY A 178 15.28 12.61 46.97
CA GLY A 178 16.69 12.89 46.66
C GLY A 178 17.16 14.27 47.12
N THR A 179 18.44 14.56 46.89
CA THR A 179 19.08 15.85 47.23
C THR A 179 18.97 16.90 46.13
N GLU A 180 18.76 16.48 44.88
CA GLU A 180 18.66 17.32 43.69
C GLU A 180 17.52 16.84 42.79
N SER A 181 16.99 17.74 41.94
CA SER A 181 16.01 17.37 40.93
C SER A 181 16.70 16.80 39.70
N ARG A 182 16.52 15.50 39.45
CA ARG A 182 17.11 14.80 38.30
C ARG A 182 16.13 13.77 37.77
N ALA A 183 16.10 13.61 36.45
CA ALA A 183 15.34 12.56 35.77
C ALA A 183 16.30 11.67 34.99
N ASP A 184 16.30 10.38 35.29
CA ASP A 184 17.13 9.37 34.63
C ASP A 184 16.23 8.30 33.99
N LEU A 185 16.35 8.12 32.67
CA LEU A 185 15.63 7.07 31.94
C LEU A 185 16.44 5.77 31.98
N GLN A 186 15.82 4.67 32.41
CA GLN A 186 16.47 3.36 32.44
C GLN A 186 16.71 2.81 31.03
N SER A 187 17.91 2.28 30.77
CA SER A 187 18.34 1.86 29.42
C SER A 187 17.52 0.71 28.81
N TYR A 188 16.97 -0.18 29.66
CA TYR A 188 16.35 -1.45 29.24
C TYR A 188 14.86 -1.56 29.61
N SER A 189 14.26 -0.51 30.15
CA SER A 189 12.84 -0.48 30.56
C SER A 189 12.21 0.86 30.20
N PRO A 190 10.88 0.97 30.09
CA PRO A 190 10.17 2.23 29.94
C PRO A 190 9.93 2.89 31.32
N ILE A 191 10.99 2.99 32.14
CA ILE A 191 10.93 3.56 33.49
C ILE A 191 11.80 4.82 33.56
N LEU A 192 11.20 5.93 33.98
CA LEU A 192 11.86 7.20 34.29
C LEU A 192 11.93 7.37 35.81
N ASP A 193 13.14 7.26 36.37
CA ASP A 193 13.36 7.57 37.78
C ASP A 193 13.51 9.10 37.93
N VAL A 194 12.60 9.72 38.68
CA VAL A 194 12.58 11.17 38.94
C VAL A 194 12.87 11.43 40.41
N HIS A 195 14.07 11.96 40.66
CA HIS A 195 14.48 12.42 41.97
C HIS A 195 13.88 13.79 42.29
N TYR A 196 13.30 13.95 43.48
CA TYR A 196 12.73 15.19 43.96
C TYR A 196 13.21 15.52 45.38
N THR A 197 13.35 16.82 45.69
CA THR A 197 13.69 17.26 47.05
C THR A 197 12.42 17.44 47.89
N PRO A 198 12.44 17.18 49.21
CA PRO A 198 11.24 17.30 50.05
C PRO A 198 10.57 18.69 50.03
N ASN A 199 11.33 19.75 49.73
CA ASN A 199 10.83 21.12 49.64
C ASN A 199 10.02 21.41 48.36
N GLN A 200 10.01 20.48 47.39
CA GLN A 200 9.29 20.60 46.11
C GLN A 200 7.94 19.87 46.08
N ILE A 201 7.56 19.22 47.19
CA ILE A 201 6.24 18.59 47.34
C ILE A 201 5.17 19.69 47.23
N PRO A 202 4.16 19.54 46.35
CA PRO A 202 3.19 20.60 46.09
C PRO A 202 2.25 20.79 47.28
N SER A 203 2.22 21.99 47.88
CA SER A 203 1.19 22.32 48.87
C SER A 203 -0.19 22.28 48.23
N SER A 204 -1.19 21.77 48.94
CA SER A 204 -2.58 21.59 48.45
C SER A 204 -3.30 22.90 48.09
N SER A 205 -2.67 24.04 48.36
CA SER A 205 -3.13 25.41 48.07
C SER A 205 -2.43 26.05 46.85
N SER A 206 -1.38 25.44 46.31
CA SER A 206 -0.59 26.00 45.20
C SER A 206 -1.12 25.55 43.85
N SER A 207 -1.53 26.49 42.99
CA SER A 207 -2.00 26.22 41.62
C SER A 207 -0.90 25.78 40.64
N SER A 208 0.37 25.82 41.06
CA SER A 208 1.54 25.47 40.26
C SER A 208 2.60 24.82 41.16
N SER A 209 3.33 23.84 40.65
CA SER A 209 4.44 23.19 41.36
C SER A 209 5.68 23.11 40.50
N PHE A 210 6.85 23.36 41.08
CA PHE A 210 8.13 23.19 40.39
C PHE A 210 8.31 21.75 39.92
N LEU A 211 7.98 20.76 40.77
CA LEU A 211 8.09 19.34 40.42
C LEU A 211 7.14 18.97 39.26
N ALA A 212 5.90 19.50 39.28
CA ALA A 212 4.95 19.28 38.19
C ALA A 212 5.45 19.89 36.87
N THR A 213 5.94 21.13 36.89
CA THR A 213 6.49 21.80 35.71
C THR A 213 7.76 21.13 35.20
N TYR A 214 8.61 20.60 36.10
CA TYR A 214 9.80 19.82 35.74
C TYR A 214 9.41 18.54 35.00
N ILE A 215 8.55 17.70 35.60
CA ILE A 215 8.06 16.45 34.99
C ILE A 215 7.38 16.73 33.64
N ALA A 216 6.55 17.77 33.54
CA ALA A 216 5.88 18.12 32.29
C ALA A 216 6.85 18.49 31.16
N ASN A 217 7.91 19.26 31.45
CA ASN A 217 8.94 19.59 30.44
C ASN A 217 9.78 18.37 30.06
N THR A 218 10.21 17.54 31.02
CA THR A 218 10.96 16.30 30.74
C THR A 218 10.15 15.34 29.86
N LEU A 219 8.86 15.17 30.15
CA LEU A 219 7.96 14.35 29.33
C LEU A 219 7.81 14.89 27.91
N ARG A 220 7.61 16.21 27.77
CA ARG A 220 7.53 16.87 26.45
C ARG A 220 8.81 16.64 25.65
N GLU A 221 9.98 16.77 26.27
CA GLU A 221 11.27 16.59 25.61
C GLU A 221 11.51 15.13 25.17
N MET A 222 11.16 14.15 26.01
CA MET A 222 11.28 12.73 25.65
C MET A 222 10.35 12.30 24.50
N PHE A 223 9.13 12.85 24.44
CA PHE A 223 8.16 12.50 23.40
C PHE A 223 8.20 13.44 22.17
N ALA A 224 9.07 14.44 22.15
CA ALA A 224 9.17 15.42 21.05
C ALA A 224 9.50 14.77 19.69
N GLU A 225 10.36 13.76 19.67
CA GLU A 225 10.70 13.03 18.43
C GLU A 225 9.47 12.29 17.88
N GLU A 226 8.79 11.49 18.70
CA GLU A 226 7.54 10.80 18.34
C GLU A 226 6.46 11.79 17.85
N GLN A 227 6.27 12.89 18.58
CA GLN A 227 5.31 13.92 18.25
C GLN A 227 5.58 14.52 16.86
N ALA A 228 6.85 14.83 16.56
CA ALA A 228 7.27 15.37 15.28
C ALA A 228 7.11 14.36 14.12
N MET A 229 7.46 13.09 14.34
CA MET A 229 7.27 12.01 13.36
C MET A 229 5.80 11.82 12.99
N ILE A 230 4.91 11.77 13.99
CA ILE A 230 3.46 11.61 13.79
C ILE A 230 2.89 12.86 13.10
N ALA A 231 3.26 14.07 13.52
CA ALA A 231 2.82 15.31 12.89
C ALA A 231 3.24 15.37 11.41
N TYR A 232 4.47 14.95 11.08
CA TYR A 232 4.96 14.88 9.70
C TYR A 232 4.15 13.87 8.86
N LEU A 233 3.91 12.66 9.37
CA LEU A 233 3.08 11.66 8.67
C LEU A 233 1.65 12.15 8.41
N LEU A 234 1.01 12.80 9.38
CA LEU A 234 -0.32 13.38 9.17
C LEU A 234 -0.29 14.53 8.14
N SER A 235 0.73 15.40 8.19
CA SER A 235 0.86 16.55 7.27
C SER A 235 1.14 16.16 5.81
N THR A 236 1.80 15.03 5.58
CA THR A 236 2.13 14.51 4.24
C THR A 236 1.03 13.63 3.65
N SER A 237 0.05 13.21 4.46
CA SER A 237 -1.15 12.53 3.98
C SER A 237 -2.08 13.48 3.21
N SER A 238 -2.91 12.95 2.31
CA SER A 238 -3.82 13.74 1.45
C SER A 238 -5.04 14.34 2.20
N ALA A 239 -4.95 14.51 3.52
CA ALA A 239 -6.00 15.12 4.32
C ALA A 239 -6.18 16.62 4.00
N PRO A 240 -7.41 17.17 4.05
CA PRO A 240 -7.64 18.58 3.73
C PRO A 240 -6.96 19.54 4.74
N PRO A 241 -6.49 20.72 4.28
CA PRO A 241 -5.59 21.60 5.03
C PRO A 241 -6.19 22.22 6.30
N GLU A 242 -7.50 22.19 6.49
CA GLU A 242 -8.15 22.59 7.75
C GLU A 242 -7.84 21.64 8.93
N ARG A 243 -7.17 20.50 8.66
CA ARG A 243 -6.88 19.44 9.64
C ARG A 243 -5.41 19.05 9.72
N SER A 244 -4.55 19.64 8.89
CA SER A 244 -3.10 19.44 9.03
C SER A 244 -2.62 20.08 10.34
N PRO A 245 -1.71 19.44 11.10
CA PRO A 245 -1.11 20.08 12.26
C PRO A 245 -0.38 21.38 11.89
N LYS A 246 -0.15 22.21 12.92
CA LYS A 246 0.67 23.43 12.87
C LYS A 246 1.98 23.11 12.12
N VAL A 247 2.30 23.93 11.11
CA VAL A 247 3.42 23.65 10.18
C VAL A 247 4.71 23.43 10.98
N LEU A 248 5.31 22.24 10.81
CA LEU A 248 6.58 21.90 11.45
C LEU A 248 7.67 22.90 11.05
N VAL A 249 8.63 23.15 11.94
CA VAL A 249 9.80 23.98 11.64
C VAL A 249 10.51 23.38 10.40
N PRO A 250 10.84 24.17 9.36
CA PRO A 250 11.31 23.64 8.07
C PRO A 250 12.51 22.69 8.18
N GLU A 251 13.44 22.97 9.10
CA GLU A 251 14.60 22.12 9.40
C GLU A 251 14.21 20.73 9.93
N VAL A 252 13.21 20.66 10.82
CA VAL A 252 12.66 19.41 11.36
C VAL A 252 11.87 18.66 10.28
N ALA A 253 11.16 19.38 9.41
CA ALA A 253 10.49 18.76 8.26
C ALA A 253 11.50 18.16 7.26
N GLU A 254 12.65 18.82 7.03
CA GLU A 254 13.69 18.30 6.14
C GLU A 254 14.42 17.08 6.73
N SER A 255 14.70 17.08 8.04
CA SER A 255 15.30 15.91 8.71
C SER A 255 14.37 14.70 8.70
N LEU A 256 13.07 14.90 8.96
CA LEU A 256 12.04 13.85 8.88
C LEU A 256 11.79 13.37 7.44
N ALA A 257 11.90 14.25 6.44
CA ALA A 257 11.85 13.86 5.04
C ALA A 257 13.05 12.95 4.66
N LYS A 258 14.28 13.34 5.05
CA LYS A 258 15.48 12.51 4.88
C LYS A 258 15.34 11.16 5.58
N TRP A 259 14.90 11.16 6.84
CA TRP A 259 14.61 9.95 7.62
C TRP A 259 13.59 9.05 6.92
N THR A 260 12.50 9.60 6.40
CA THR A 260 11.47 8.86 5.66
C THR A 260 12.05 8.20 4.42
N THR A 261 12.88 8.92 3.64
CA THR A 261 13.57 8.35 2.47
C THR A 261 14.66 7.33 2.83
N ARG A 262 15.28 7.43 4.01
CA ARG A 262 16.26 6.45 4.53
C ARG A 262 15.59 5.13 4.93
N SER A 263 14.43 5.24 5.58
CA SER A 263 13.66 4.12 6.11
C SER A 263 13.04 3.24 5.01
N MET A 264 12.92 1.94 5.29
CA MET A 264 12.17 1.01 4.45
C MET A 264 10.66 1.19 4.64
N LYS A 265 9.92 0.90 3.57
CA LYS A 265 8.48 0.66 3.64
C LYS A 265 8.22 -0.50 4.62
N TYR A 266 7.10 -0.42 5.33
CA TYR A 266 6.70 -1.48 6.24
C TYR A 266 6.47 -2.79 5.47
N SER A 267 6.87 -3.90 6.09
CA SER A 267 6.52 -5.26 5.68
C SER A 267 6.27 -6.11 6.92
N ARG A 268 5.35 -7.08 6.82
CA ARG A 268 5.11 -8.07 7.87
C ARG A 268 6.31 -9.02 8.06
N THR A 269 7.11 -9.22 7.01
CA THR A 269 8.33 -10.03 7.04
C THR A 269 9.47 -9.31 6.32
N TYR A 270 10.68 -9.34 6.87
CA TYR A 270 11.92 -8.91 6.22
C TYR A 270 12.89 -10.10 6.11
N HIS A 271 13.61 -10.18 4.99
CA HIS A 271 14.74 -11.11 4.84
C HIS A 271 16.03 -10.38 5.18
N LEU A 272 16.84 -10.90 6.10
CA LEU A 272 18.14 -10.33 6.46
C LEU A 272 19.25 -11.21 5.88
N THR A 273 20.08 -10.66 5.00
CA THR A 273 21.17 -11.41 4.35
C THR A 273 22.53 -10.92 4.84
N PHE A 274 23.21 -11.73 5.65
CA PHE A 274 24.54 -11.44 6.16
C PHE A 274 25.60 -12.05 5.24
N SER A 275 26.50 -11.21 4.74
CA SER A 275 27.43 -11.55 3.66
C SER A 275 28.87 -11.25 4.06
N LEU A 276 29.74 -12.26 4.00
CA LEU A 276 31.19 -12.06 4.13
C LEU A 276 31.83 -11.98 2.74
N PHE A 277 32.34 -10.81 2.37
CA PHE A 277 32.96 -10.56 1.07
C PHE A 277 34.47 -10.40 1.23
N THR A 278 35.25 -11.19 0.50
CA THR A 278 36.71 -11.22 0.61
C THR A 278 37.38 -10.97 -0.75
N PRO A 279 38.41 -10.13 -0.85
CA PRO A 279 39.13 -9.90 -2.11
C PRO A 279 39.98 -11.09 -2.55
N THR A 280 40.25 -12.05 -1.66
CA THR A 280 41.05 -13.25 -1.94
C THR A 280 40.27 -14.53 -1.59
N ALA A 281 40.93 -15.70 -1.68
CA ALA A 281 40.37 -16.98 -1.28
C ALA A 281 40.14 -17.15 0.24
N THR A 282 40.60 -16.19 1.05
CA THR A 282 40.64 -16.29 2.52
C THR A 282 40.20 -14.97 3.17
N PRO A 283 39.43 -15.01 4.27
CA PRO A 283 38.77 -16.18 4.86
C PRO A 283 37.67 -16.80 3.98
N SER A 284 37.51 -18.13 4.02
CA SER A 284 36.46 -18.87 3.31
C SER A 284 35.29 -19.29 4.18
N SER A 285 35.36 -19.03 5.49
CA SER A 285 34.33 -19.27 6.48
C SER A 285 34.48 -18.27 7.64
N TRP A 286 33.44 -18.20 8.47
CA TRP A 286 33.29 -17.31 9.61
C TRP A 286 32.30 -17.91 10.61
N ASP A 287 32.48 -17.64 11.90
CA ASP A 287 31.58 -18.11 12.97
C ASP A 287 30.43 -17.11 13.18
N ILE A 288 29.65 -16.90 12.12
CA ILE A 288 28.53 -15.94 12.11
C ILE A 288 27.33 -16.44 12.92
N GLU A 289 27.10 -17.75 13.01
CA GLU A 289 25.94 -18.32 13.69
C GLU A 289 25.93 -17.96 15.19
N ALA A 290 27.06 -18.14 15.87
CA ALA A 290 27.20 -17.77 17.28
C ALA A 290 27.01 -16.25 17.50
N ALA A 291 27.56 -15.42 16.62
CA ALA A 291 27.43 -13.96 16.69
C ALA A 291 25.99 -13.48 16.42
N LEU A 292 25.26 -14.14 15.53
CA LEU A 292 23.84 -13.86 15.26
C LEU A 292 22.96 -14.24 16.45
N GLU A 293 23.18 -15.42 17.04
CA GLU A 293 22.46 -15.89 18.23
C GLU A 293 22.72 -15.00 19.46
N GLU A 294 23.98 -14.57 19.71
CA GLU A 294 24.31 -13.72 20.87
C GLU A 294 23.85 -12.26 20.70
N HIS A 295 23.97 -11.68 19.49
CA HIS A 295 23.84 -10.23 19.31
C HIS A 295 22.61 -9.79 18.51
N MET A 296 22.27 -10.48 17.41
CA MET A 296 21.15 -10.08 16.55
C MET A 296 19.82 -10.64 17.03
N LYS A 297 19.77 -11.91 17.42
CA LYS A 297 18.51 -12.60 17.77
C LYS A 297 17.74 -11.96 18.92
N PRO A 298 18.35 -11.49 20.03
CA PRO A 298 17.61 -10.78 21.08
C PRO A 298 16.95 -9.49 20.58
N LEU A 299 17.63 -8.76 19.69
CA LEU A 299 17.07 -7.57 19.05
C LEU A 299 15.88 -7.96 18.16
N LEU A 300 16.04 -8.94 17.27
CA LEU A 300 14.96 -9.38 16.37
C LEU A 300 13.73 -9.92 17.13
N GLN A 301 13.93 -10.60 18.26
CA GLN A 301 12.85 -11.03 19.14
C GLN A 301 12.06 -9.84 19.71
N SER A 302 12.72 -8.74 20.07
CA SER A 302 12.04 -7.53 20.55
C SER A 302 11.14 -6.87 19.50
N PHE A 303 11.38 -7.11 18.20
CA PHE A 303 10.54 -6.64 17.10
C PHE A 303 9.41 -7.59 16.71
N SER A 304 9.28 -8.77 17.34
CA SER A 304 8.34 -9.82 16.89
C SER A 304 6.85 -9.42 16.90
N SER A 305 6.47 -8.41 17.68
CA SER A 305 5.13 -7.80 17.67
C SER A 305 4.88 -6.83 16.51
N ILE A 306 5.94 -6.45 15.77
CA ILE A 306 5.93 -5.44 14.71
C ILE A 306 6.14 -6.11 13.35
N SER A 307 7.18 -6.93 13.22
CA SER A 307 7.58 -7.61 11.98
C SER A 307 8.33 -8.90 12.29
N ASN A 308 8.20 -9.88 11.40
CA ASN A 308 8.98 -11.11 11.39
C ASN A 308 10.27 -10.94 10.59
N PHE A 309 11.28 -11.74 10.93
CA PHE A 309 12.58 -11.74 10.25
C PHE A 309 12.99 -13.18 9.91
N THR A 310 13.53 -13.37 8.72
CA THR A 310 14.33 -14.57 8.39
C THR A 310 15.77 -14.15 8.19
N ILE A 311 16.71 -15.05 8.46
CA ILE A 311 18.15 -14.78 8.31
C ILE A 311 18.74 -15.77 7.31
N ASP A 312 19.45 -15.24 6.33
CA ASP A 312 20.28 -15.99 5.39
C ASP A 312 21.74 -15.53 5.54
N THR A 313 22.69 -16.46 5.41
CA THR A 313 24.13 -16.16 5.47
C THR A 313 24.84 -16.61 4.20
N GLN A 314 25.76 -15.81 3.68
CA GLN A 314 26.54 -16.15 2.48
C GLN A 314 28.01 -15.70 2.61
N VAL A 315 28.89 -16.36 1.85
CA VAL A 315 30.32 -16.02 1.74
C VAL A 315 30.65 -15.89 0.26
N GLN A 316 31.21 -14.75 -0.14
CA GLN A 316 31.66 -14.48 -1.51
C GLN A 316 33.16 -14.26 -1.54
N LEU A 317 33.86 -15.20 -2.19
CA LEU A 317 35.29 -15.11 -2.43
C LEU A 317 35.60 -14.30 -3.69
N TYR A 318 36.80 -13.70 -3.74
CA TYR A 318 37.28 -12.86 -4.84
C TYR A 318 36.33 -11.70 -5.19
N ALA A 319 35.66 -11.15 -4.18
CA ALA A 319 34.80 -9.98 -4.28
C ALA A 319 35.66 -8.71 -4.43
N ASN A 320 35.92 -8.29 -5.67
CA ASN A 320 36.49 -6.97 -5.92
C ASN A 320 35.39 -5.90 -5.84
N PRO A 321 35.59 -4.79 -5.08
CA PRO A 321 34.64 -3.68 -5.03
C PRO A 321 34.65 -2.91 -6.34
N GLY A 322 33.55 -2.21 -6.64
CA GLY A 322 33.43 -1.39 -7.86
C GLY A 322 34.29 -0.11 -7.86
N VAL A 323 35.01 0.16 -6.77
CA VAL A 323 35.78 1.39 -6.54
C VAL A 323 37.21 1.03 -6.13
N ASN A 324 38.20 1.73 -6.71
CA ASN A 324 39.63 1.51 -6.44
C ASN A 324 40.19 2.61 -5.52
N GLY A 325 40.85 2.22 -4.43
CA GLY A 325 41.58 3.12 -3.55
C GLY A 325 41.39 2.82 -2.06
N ASN A 326 42.36 3.17 -1.22
CA ASN A 326 42.29 2.91 0.22
C ASN A 326 41.34 3.85 0.98
N VAL A 327 41.01 5.02 0.40
CA VAL A 327 40.06 5.98 0.98
C VAL A 327 38.87 6.14 0.04
N LEU A 328 37.70 5.75 0.52
CA LEU A 328 36.42 5.85 -0.19
C LEU A 328 35.77 7.20 0.08
N LYS A 329 35.50 7.98 -0.96
CA LYS A 329 34.73 9.22 -0.83
C LYS A 329 33.26 8.92 -0.62
N ARG A 330 32.53 9.89 -0.06
CA ARG A 330 31.07 9.77 0.17
C ARG A 330 30.25 9.54 -1.11
N GLU A 331 30.70 10.10 -2.24
CA GLU A 331 30.09 9.94 -3.57
C GLU A 331 30.24 8.52 -4.15
N ASP A 332 31.29 7.79 -3.77
CA ASP A 332 31.62 6.47 -4.32
C ASP A 332 31.01 5.31 -3.51
N LEU A 333 30.41 5.58 -2.33
CA LEU A 333 29.93 4.55 -1.39
C LEU A 333 28.82 3.64 -1.94
N SER A 334 27.99 4.14 -2.85
CA SER A 334 27.01 3.29 -3.58
C SER A 334 27.66 2.52 -4.72
N GLY A 335 28.72 3.07 -5.33
CA GLY A 335 29.51 2.41 -6.39
C GLY A 335 30.42 1.31 -5.87
N PHE A 336 30.71 1.27 -4.56
CA PHE A 336 31.43 0.18 -3.91
C PHE A 336 30.78 -1.18 -4.18
N ILE A 337 29.43 -1.22 -4.23
CA ILE A 337 28.68 -2.44 -4.47
C ILE A 337 28.70 -2.81 -5.95
N ASN A 338 29.49 -3.83 -6.29
CA ASN A 338 29.51 -4.38 -7.64
C ASN A 338 28.31 -5.32 -7.88
N ALA A 339 27.12 -4.74 -8.03
CA ALA A 339 25.87 -5.47 -8.26
C ALA A 339 25.84 -6.28 -9.59
N ALA A 340 26.83 -6.11 -10.47
CA ALA A 340 26.97 -6.91 -11.68
C ALA A 340 27.74 -8.22 -11.46
N GLU A 341 28.66 -8.26 -10.48
CA GLU A 341 29.51 -9.42 -10.18
C GLU A 341 29.11 -10.13 -8.88
N TRP A 342 28.47 -9.44 -7.94
CA TRP A 342 28.10 -10.00 -6.63
C TRP A 342 26.69 -10.61 -6.69
N PRO A 343 26.53 -11.94 -6.56
CA PRO A 343 25.24 -12.61 -6.60
C PRO A 343 24.51 -12.42 -5.26
N LEU A 344 23.95 -11.23 -5.04
CA LEU A 344 23.08 -10.96 -3.90
C LEU A 344 21.83 -11.83 -4.01
N SER A 345 21.62 -12.71 -3.02
CA SER A 345 20.49 -13.64 -3.01
C SER A 345 19.15 -12.89 -3.07
N PRO A 346 18.34 -13.06 -4.13
CA PRO A 346 17.10 -12.31 -4.29
C PRO A 346 16.03 -12.76 -3.28
N SER A 347 15.18 -11.84 -2.85
CA SER A 347 14.06 -12.09 -1.95
C SER A 347 13.19 -13.28 -2.38
N ILE A 348 13.12 -14.33 -1.55
CA ILE A 348 12.21 -15.45 -1.76
C ILE A 348 10.83 -15.08 -1.22
N GLY A 349 9.79 -15.11 -2.06
CA GLY A 349 8.40 -14.86 -1.63
C GLY A 349 7.95 -13.40 -1.61
N GLY A 350 8.77 -12.46 -2.08
CA GLY A 350 8.36 -11.07 -2.35
C GLY A 350 8.41 -10.10 -1.17
N ALA A 351 8.89 -10.53 0.00
CA ALA A 351 9.21 -9.63 1.10
C ALA A 351 10.56 -8.89 0.85
N PRO A 352 10.75 -7.67 1.36
CA PRO A 352 11.98 -6.91 1.17
C PRO A 352 13.20 -7.55 1.84
N THR A 353 14.34 -7.53 1.15
CA THR A 353 15.64 -7.98 1.68
C THR A 353 16.47 -6.80 2.20
N VAL A 354 17.06 -6.97 3.38
CA VAL A 354 18.06 -6.10 4.00
C VAL A 354 19.43 -6.77 3.90
N ASN A 355 20.39 -6.10 3.28
CA ASN A 355 21.72 -6.67 3.05
C ASN A 355 22.72 -6.13 4.07
N PHE A 356 23.42 -7.02 4.78
CA PHE A 356 24.50 -6.65 5.68
C PHE A 356 25.80 -7.29 5.19
N ILE A 357 26.75 -6.46 4.75
CA ILE A 357 28.02 -6.92 4.19
C ILE A 357 29.17 -6.60 5.15
N ILE A 358 29.94 -7.62 5.53
CA ILE A 358 31.30 -7.43 6.05
C ILE A 358 32.27 -7.61 4.89
N TYR A 359 33.01 -6.56 4.56
CA TYR A 359 34.08 -6.59 3.58
C TYR A 359 35.44 -6.69 4.27
N VAL A 360 36.23 -7.70 3.91
CA VAL A 360 37.55 -7.94 4.52
C VAL A 360 38.61 -7.08 3.84
N GLY A 361 39.09 -6.06 4.54
CA GLY A 361 40.16 -5.18 4.06
C GLY A 361 40.44 -4.00 4.97
N ASP A 362 41.43 -3.19 4.58
CA ASP A 362 41.91 -2.01 5.33
C ASP A 362 41.53 -0.68 4.66
N MET A 363 40.42 -0.66 3.92
CA MET A 363 39.88 0.56 3.29
C MET A 363 39.12 1.38 4.33
N GLU A 364 39.17 2.71 4.22
CA GLU A 364 38.47 3.64 5.12
C GLU A 364 37.60 4.60 4.32
N VAL A 365 36.49 5.05 4.91
CA VAL A 365 35.65 6.12 4.36
C VAL A 365 36.25 7.47 4.75
N GLU A 366 36.15 8.44 3.85
CA GLU A 366 36.48 9.85 4.11
C GLU A 366 35.90 10.34 5.45
N GLY A 367 36.80 10.71 6.38
CA GLY A 367 36.46 10.96 7.79
C GLY A 367 36.87 9.85 8.77
N GLY A 368 37.53 8.78 8.31
CA GLY A 368 38.02 7.68 9.16
C GLY A 368 36.97 6.64 9.55
N GLY A 369 35.79 6.68 8.93
CA GLY A 369 34.71 5.72 9.18
C GLY A 369 34.99 4.37 8.51
N LYS A 370 34.63 3.26 9.17
CA LYS A 370 34.71 1.90 8.58
C LYS A 370 33.35 1.27 8.27
N SER A 371 32.27 2.05 8.31
CA SER A 371 30.94 1.56 7.95
C SER A 371 30.06 2.67 7.38
N TRP A 372 29.08 2.28 6.56
CA TRP A 372 28.04 3.17 6.07
C TRP A 372 26.73 2.42 5.86
N LEU A 373 25.65 3.19 5.81
CA LEU A 373 24.30 2.72 5.55
C LEU A 373 23.86 3.19 4.17
N ILE A 374 23.25 2.29 3.39
CA ILE A 374 22.63 2.61 2.10
C ILE A 374 21.10 2.62 2.29
N PRO A 375 20.44 3.78 2.08
CA PRO A 375 18.98 3.93 2.17
C PRO A 375 18.21 2.81 1.50
N GLN A 376 17.19 2.29 2.19
CA GLN A 376 16.29 1.26 1.67
C GLN A 376 16.94 -0.05 1.18
N TRP A 377 18.22 -0.29 1.47
CA TRP A 377 18.95 -1.47 0.98
C TRP A 377 19.65 -2.27 2.09
N GLY A 378 20.37 -1.61 3.00
CA GLY A 378 21.26 -2.33 3.91
C GLY A 378 22.47 -1.53 4.38
N GLY A 379 23.49 -2.22 4.88
CA GLY A 379 24.70 -1.62 5.43
C GLY A 379 25.96 -2.40 5.10
N VAL A 380 27.09 -1.69 5.08
CA VAL A 380 28.42 -2.24 4.81
C VAL A 380 29.36 -1.86 5.95
N VAL A 381 30.15 -2.83 6.40
CA VAL A 381 31.22 -2.70 7.40
C VAL A 381 32.51 -3.21 6.78
N ILE A 382 33.59 -2.46 6.93
CA ILE A 382 34.94 -2.85 6.52
C ILE A 382 35.73 -3.25 7.78
N GLN A 383 36.22 -4.49 7.81
CA GLN A 383 36.89 -5.05 8.97
C GLN A 383 37.95 -6.06 8.52
N SER A 384 39.21 -5.86 8.94
CA SER A 384 40.32 -6.73 8.52
C SER A 384 40.48 -8.00 9.35
N ASP A 385 40.15 -7.97 10.65
CA ASP A 385 40.11 -9.17 11.50
C ASP A 385 38.67 -9.63 11.72
N ILE A 386 38.32 -10.82 11.20
CA ILE A 386 36.98 -11.42 11.35
C ILE A 386 36.82 -12.29 12.62
N SER A 387 37.84 -12.34 13.48
CA SER A 387 37.82 -13.18 14.70
C SER A 387 36.83 -12.69 15.75
N ASP A 388 36.56 -11.39 15.80
CA ASP A 388 35.50 -10.79 16.63
C ASP A 388 34.46 -10.09 15.75
N LEU A 389 33.27 -10.69 15.63
CA LEU A 389 32.16 -10.14 14.86
C LEU A 389 31.30 -9.14 15.67
N ARG A 390 31.54 -8.98 16.98
CA ARG A 390 30.77 -8.09 17.86
C ARG A 390 30.70 -6.64 17.36
N PRO A 391 31.79 -5.99 16.89
CA PRO A 391 31.71 -4.62 16.40
C PRO A 391 30.77 -4.49 15.19
N ALA A 392 30.87 -5.42 14.23
CA ALA A 392 30.00 -5.45 13.06
C ALA A 392 28.53 -5.70 13.44
N MET A 393 28.24 -6.66 14.33
CA MET A 393 26.86 -6.93 14.76
C MET A 393 26.20 -5.74 15.49
N LEU A 394 26.97 -4.99 16.30
CA LEU A 394 26.47 -3.77 16.95
C LEU A 394 26.22 -2.63 15.95
N ILE A 395 27.05 -2.51 14.91
CA ILE A 395 26.82 -1.56 13.81
C ILE A 395 25.56 -1.96 13.02
N PHE A 396 25.44 -3.23 12.62
CA PHE A 396 24.26 -3.75 11.91
C PHE A 396 22.98 -3.64 12.72
N SER A 397 23.03 -3.82 14.05
CA SER A 397 21.90 -3.58 14.96
C SER A 397 21.39 -2.14 14.87
N ASN A 398 22.29 -1.15 14.97
CA ASN A 398 21.93 0.26 14.86
C ASN A 398 21.46 0.64 13.44
N GLN A 399 22.09 0.08 12.42
CA GLN A 399 21.70 0.25 11.03
C GLN A 399 20.31 -0.35 10.74
N LEU A 400 19.99 -1.51 11.31
CA LEU A 400 18.67 -2.15 11.22
C LEU A 400 17.60 -1.29 11.91
N MET A 401 17.82 -0.82 13.13
CA MET A 401 16.93 0.13 13.83
C MET A 401 16.64 1.35 12.93
N SER A 402 17.67 1.92 12.32
CA SER A 402 17.58 3.05 11.41
C SER A 402 16.80 2.74 10.11
N LEU A 403 17.04 1.58 9.48
CA LEU A 403 16.33 1.14 8.27
C LEU A 403 14.86 0.80 8.54
N LEU A 404 14.56 0.22 9.70
CA LEU A 404 13.19 -0.03 10.15
C LEU A 404 12.46 1.25 10.59
N GLY A 405 13.15 2.40 10.62
CA GLY A 405 12.55 3.66 11.02
C GLY A 405 12.18 3.68 12.50
N ALA A 406 13.03 3.13 13.37
CA ALA A 406 12.95 3.46 14.79
C ALA A 406 13.42 4.92 15.02
N PRO A 407 12.86 5.63 16.02
CA PRO A 407 13.43 6.91 16.49
C PRO A 407 14.87 6.72 16.98
N GLU A 408 15.65 7.80 17.09
CA GLU A 408 17.05 7.76 17.52
C GLU A 408 17.21 7.94 19.04
N SER A 409 16.26 8.60 19.72
CA SER A 409 16.28 8.83 21.18
C SER A 409 15.50 7.80 22.02
N GLY A 410 15.78 7.73 23.33
CA GLY A 410 15.04 6.89 24.29
C GLY A 410 15.57 5.46 24.49
N SER A 411 14.99 4.74 25.45
CA SER A 411 15.30 3.33 25.72
C SER A 411 14.71 2.40 24.65
N LEU A 412 15.27 1.19 24.47
CA LEU A 412 14.81 0.27 23.42
C LEU A 412 13.28 0.01 23.44
N PRO A 413 12.63 -0.25 24.60
CA PRO A 413 11.18 -0.41 24.65
C PRO A 413 10.43 0.84 24.17
N LEU A 414 10.85 2.04 24.60
CA LEU A 414 10.22 3.29 24.21
C LEU A 414 10.32 3.51 22.69
N ARG A 415 11.50 3.24 22.10
CA ARG A 415 11.75 3.32 20.65
C ARG A 415 10.85 2.37 19.86
N LEU A 416 10.64 1.15 20.37
CA LEU A 416 9.76 0.16 19.75
C LEU A 416 8.28 0.58 19.86
N MET A 417 7.83 1.08 21.01
CA MET A 417 6.45 1.58 21.16
C MET A 417 6.15 2.77 20.23
N THR A 418 7.08 3.71 20.11
CA THR A 418 7.00 4.81 19.13
C THR A 418 6.88 4.25 17.71
N LEU A 419 7.71 3.25 17.35
CA LEU A 419 7.63 2.59 16.05
C LEU A 419 6.26 1.92 15.81
N VAL A 420 5.67 1.25 16.79
CA VAL A 420 4.31 0.66 16.69
C VAL A 420 3.30 1.75 16.28
N ARG A 421 3.28 2.89 16.97
CA ARG A 421 2.33 3.99 16.69
C ARG A 421 2.57 4.63 15.33
N VAL A 422 3.83 4.93 15.00
CA VAL A 422 4.26 5.50 13.72
C VAL A 422 3.90 4.58 12.55
N ARG A 423 4.10 3.26 12.68
CA ARG A 423 3.73 2.27 11.65
C ARG A 423 2.21 2.07 11.56
N SER A 424 1.49 2.03 12.68
CA SER A 424 0.02 1.97 12.71
C SER A 424 -0.61 3.15 11.98
N ALA A 425 -0.12 4.36 12.26
CA ALA A 425 -0.54 5.58 11.57
C ALA A 425 -0.26 5.52 10.06
N GLY A 426 0.97 5.16 9.68
CA GLY A 426 1.38 5.07 8.28
C GLY A 426 0.55 4.05 7.47
N LEU A 427 0.28 2.88 8.05
CA LEU A 427 -0.54 1.83 7.41
C LEU A 427 -2.01 2.24 7.30
N LEU A 428 -2.58 2.84 8.35
CA LEU A 428 -3.95 3.38 8.33
C LEU A 428 -4.14 4.42 7.21
N LEU A 429 -3.18 5.34 7.06
CA LEU A 429 -3.20 6.36 6.00
C LEU A 429 -3.00 5.74 4.61
N LYS A 430 -2.07 4.78 4.47
CA LYS A 430 -1.82 4.05 3.21
C LYS A 430 -3.07 3.30 2.75
N ALA A 431 -3.66 2.47 3.61
CA ALA A 431 -4.87 1.71 3.30
C ALA A 431 -6.06 2.62 2.94
N SER A 432 -6.24 3.73 3.67
CA SER A 432 -7.27 4.74 3.37
C SER A 432 -7.05 5.39 1.99
N GLY A 433 -5.80 5.74 1.65
CA GLY A 433 -5.43 6.26 0.33
C GLY A 433 -5.63 5.26 -0.81
N THR A 434 -5.32 3.98 -0.58
CA THR A 434 -5.57 2.87 -1.53
C THR A 434 -7.07 2.70 -1.78
N MET A 435 -7.92 2.71 -0.74
CA MET A 435 -9.38 2.67 -0.92
C MET A 435 -9.91 3.87 -1.71
N GLY A 436 -9.44 5.09 -1.40
CA GLY A 436 -9.82 6.28 -2.18
C GLY A 436 -9.41 6.18 -3.65
N SER A 437 -8.23 5.63 -3.92
CA SER A 437 -7.75 5.36 -5.29
C SER A 437 -8.63 4.33 -6.01
N LEU A 438 -9.03 3.25 -5.32
CA LEU A 438 -9.97 2.25 -5.84
C LEU A 438 -11.36 2.86 -6.13
N ALA A 439 -11.87 3.71 -5.24
CA ALA A 439 -13.14 4.40 -5.44
C ALA A 439 -13.09 5.34 -6.66
N ARG A 440 -12.02 6.14 -6.80
CA ARG A 440 -11.80 7.01 -7.97
C ARG A 440 -11.68 6.21 -9.27
N LEU A 441 -10.95 5.08 -9.25
CA LEU A 441 -10.82 4.17 -10.40
C LEU A 441 -12.17 3.58 -10.85
N THR A 442 -12.98 3.09 -9.91
CA THR A 442 -14.28 2.46 -10.21
C THR A 442 -15.34 3.45 -10.72
N LEU A 443 -15.24 4.73 -10.32
CA LEU A 443 -16.02 5.83 -10.87
C LEU A 443 -15.54 6.25 -12.27
N ALA A 444 -14.22 6.37 -12.48
CA ALA A 444 -13.64 6.81 -13.74
C ALA A 444 -13.81 5.78 -14.88
N LEU A 445 -13.79 4.47 -14.56
CA LEU A 445 -13.92 3.38 -15.53
C LEU A 445 -15.23 2.61 -15.33
N PRO A 446 -16.36 3.04 -15.89
CA PRO A 446 -17.66 2.36 -15.74
C PRO A 446 -17.73 0.99 -16.44
N SER A 447 -16.72 0.62 -17.23
CA SER A 447 -16.59 -0.68 -17.90
C SER A 447 -15.72 -1.70 -17.13
N ILE A 448 -15.05 -1.34 -16.03
CA ILE A 448 -14.22 -2.31 -15.29
C ILE A 448 -15.09 -3.35 -14.55
N SER A 449 -14.65 -4.61 -14.49
CA SER A 449 -15.23 -5.64 -13.61
C SER A 449 -15.01 -5.28 -12.14
N ILE A 450 -15.98 -5.60 -11.29
CA ILE A 450 -15.81 -5.55 -9.83
C ILE A 450 -16.21 -6.92 -9.26
N PRO A 451 -15.26 -7.84 -9.07
CA PRO A 451 -15.46 -9.14 -8.44
C PRO A 451 -15.99 -9.05 -7.01
N LYS A 452 -16.49 -10.18 -6.47
CA LYS A 452 -16.86 -10.27 -5.05
C LYS A 452 -15.65 -10.14 -4.12
N SER A 453 -14.52 -10.77 -4.46
CA SER A 453 -13.25 -10.67 -3.73
C SER A 453 -12.83 -9.22 -3.44
N VAL A 454 -13.04 -8.31 -4.40
CA VAL A 454 -12.75 -6.87 -4.24
C VAL A 454 -13.71 -6.23 -3.25
N ALA A 455 -15.01 -6.53 -3.33
CA ALA A 455 -15.99 -6.01 -2.38
C ALA A 455 -15.74 -6.54 -0.96
N ASP A 456 -15.50 -7.85 -0.82
CA ASP A 456 -15.18 -8.50 0.46
C ASP A 456 -13.90 -7.89 1.07
N GLY A 457 -12.87 -7.65 0.25
CA GLY A 457 -11.66 -6.94 0.64
C GLY A 457 -11.91 -5.50 1.10
N VAL A 458 -12.75 -4.74 0.39
CA VAL A 458 -13.14 -3.37 0.80
C VAL A 458 -13.90 -3.35 2.13
N TYR A 459 -14.89 -4.24 2.34
CA TYR A 459 -15.60 -4.32 3.62
C TYR A 459 -14.67 -4.74 4.77
N THR A 460 -13.75 -5.67 4.52
CA THR A 460 -12.71 -6.08 5.49
C THR A 460 -11.80 -4.91 5.83
N THR A 461 -11.35 -4.16 4.82
CA THR A 461 -10.52 -2.97 4.99
C THR A 461 -11.21 -1.92 5.87
N ILE A 462 -12.46 -1.59 5.60
CA ILE A 462 -13.22 -0.57 6.35
C ILE A 462 -13.39 -0.96 7.83
N GLU A 463 -13.71 -2.23 8.11
CA GLU A 463 -13.91 -2.68 9.49
C GLU A 463 -12.58 -2.74 10.28
N HIS A 464 -11.49 -3.19 9.65
CA HIS A 464 -10.19 -3.17 10.30
C HIS A 464 -9.59 -1.76 10.42
N LEU A 465 -9.83 -0.85 9.46
CA LEU A 465 -9.50 0.57 9.61
C LEU A 465 -10.22 1.22 10.79
N ARG A 466 -11.50 0.88 10.99
CA ARG A 466 -12.28 1.38 12.14
C ARG A 466 -11.67 0.95 13.47
N LYS A 467 -11.26 -0.33 13.58
CA LYS A 467 -10.56 -0.86 14.76
C LYS A 467 -9.17 -0.24 14.94
N ALA A 468 -8.37 -0.17 13.86
CA ALA A 468 -7.05 0.45 13.87
C ALA A 468 -7.11 1.90 14.37
N CYS A 469 -8.06 2.70 13.86
CA CYS A 469 -8.30 4.08 14.29
C CYS A 469 -8.61 4.20 15.79
N GLN A 470 -9.33 3.22 16.37
CA GLN A 470 -9.66 3.18 17.80
C GLN A 470 -8.46 2.73 18.66
N GLY A 471 -7.59 1.86 18.12
CA GLY A 471 -6.44 1.25 18.81
C GLY A 471 -5.07 1.86 18.53
N LEU A 472 -4.98 3.04 17.91
CA LEU A 472 -3.72 3.67 17.41
C LEU A 472 -2.56 3.81 18.43
N GLY A 473 -2.83 3.69 19.73
CA GLY A 473 -1.83 3.82 20.80
C GLY A 473 -0.94 2.60 21.05
N GLY A 474 -1.30 1.41 20.55
CA GLY A 474 -0.63 0.15 20.90
C GLY A 474 -0.75 -0.96 19.84
N THR A 475 -0.36 -2.18 20.22
CA THR A 475 -0.18 -3.31 19.29
C THR A 475 -1.47 -3.78 18.57
N GLU A 476 -2.64 -3.68 19.20
CA GLU A 476 -3.93 -3.99 18.55
C GLU A 476 -4.20 -3.07 17.35
N GLY A 477 -3.85 -1.79 17.46
CA GLY A 477 -3.96 -0.84 16.36
C GLY A 477 -3.11 -1.23 15.16
N LEU A 478 -1.89 -1.75 15.42
CA LEU A 478 -0.96 -2.18 14.39
C LEU A 478 -1.48 -3.41 13.63
N GLU A 479 -1.88 -4.48 14.32
CA GLU A 479 -2.37 -5.70 13.65
C GLU A 479 -3.62 -5.41 12.80
N ASN A 480 -4.55 -4.58 13.30
CA ASN A 480 -5.69 -4.16 12.51
C ASN A 480 -5.28 -3.28 11.30
N ALA A 481 -4.28 -2.40 11.44
CA ALA A 481 -3.79 -1.59 10.32
C ALA A 481 -3.10 -2.45 9.25
N ILE A 482 -2.36 -3.50 9.64
CA ILE A 482 -1.75 -4.48 8.74
C ILE A 482 -2.83 -5.21 7.93
N ILE A 483 -3.84 -5.78 8.61
CA ILE A 483 -4.93 -6.52 7.95
C ILE A 483 -5.71 -5.62 6.97
N ALA A 484 -5.96 -4.36 7.36
CA ALA A 484 -6.60 -3.39 6.48
C ALA A 484 -5.76 -3.08 5.23
N GLU A 485 -4.45 -2.91 5.39
CA GLU A 485 -3.55 -2.58 4.28
C GLU A 485 -3.39 -3.75 3.30
N GLU A 486 -3.22 -4.98 3.80
CA GLU A 486 -3.15 -6.20 2.98
C GLU A 486 -4.46 -6.41 2.20
N ALA A 487 -5.62 -6.23 2.86
CA ALA A 487 -6.93 -6.34 2.22
C ALA A 487 -7.14 -5.25 1.16
N ALA A 488 -6.67 -4.02 1.40
CA ALA A 488 -6.78 -2.90 0.48
C ALA A 488 -5.91 -3.11 -0.78
N GLU A 489 -4.63 -3.48 -0.62
CA GLU A 489 -3.74 -3.75 -1.75
C GLU A 489 -4.22 -4.96 -2.56
N LYS A 490 -4.65 -6.04 -1.89
CA LYS A 490 -5.20 -7.23 -2.56
C LYS A 490 -6.46 -6.90 -3.38
N ALA A 491 -7.35 -6.06 -2.85
CA ALA A 491 -8.54 -5.61 -3.57
C ALA A 491 -8.19 -4.69 -4.75
N PHE A 492 -7.19 -3.81 -4.61
CA PHE A 492 -6.75 -2.88 -5.65
C PHE A 492 -6.01 -3.59 -6.80
N PHE A 493 -5.16 -4.58 -6.50
CA PHE A 493 -4.38 -5.34 -7.47
C PHE A 493 -5.04 -6.65 -7.92
N GLU A 494 -6.34 -6.81 -7.71
CA GLU A 494 -7.08 -8.01 -8.13
C GLU A 494 -7.00 -8.20 -9.66
N LYS A 495 -6.33 -9.29 -10.07
CA LYS A 495 -5.95 -9.55 -11.48
C LYS A 495 -7.14 -9.50 -12.47
N SER A 496 -8.34 -9.83 -11.99
CA SER A 496 -9.55 -9.92 -12.81
C SER A 496 -10.25 -8.56 -13.05
N MET A 497 -9.83 -7.48 -12.39
CA MET A 497 -10.28 -6.11 -12.70
C MET A 497 -9.65 -5.60 -14.00
N VAL A 498 -8.32 -5.69 -14.13
CA VAL A 498 -7.57 -5.14 -15.27
C VAL A 498 -7.92 -5.86 -16.58
N GLY A 499 -8.10 -7.19 -16.54
CA GLY A 499 -8.29 -8.01 -17.73
C GLY A 499 -9.54 -7.68 -18.57
N GLN A 500 -10.58 -7.05 -18.01
CA GLN A 500 -11.80 -6.73 -18.76
C GLN A 500 -11.81 -5.34 -19.42
N VAL A 501 -10.87 -4.45 -19.05
CA VAL A 501 -10.70 -3.14 -19.72
C VAL A 501 -10.33 -3.31 -21.20
N TYR A 502 -9.75 -4.46 -21.57
CA TYR A 502 -9.32 -4.80 -22.92
C TYR A 502 -10.45 -4.98 -23.95
N PHE A 503 -11.72 -5.08 -23.51
CA PHE A 503 -12.88 -5.30 -24.40
C PHE A 503 -13.95 -4.20 -24.29
N PRO A 504 -13.73 -3.03 -24.92
CA PRO A 504 -14.76 -2.00 -25.11
C PRO A 504 -16.06 -2.57 -25.69
N ASP A 505 -17.20 -1.98 -25.31
CA ASP A 505 -18.52 -2.41 -25.80
C ASP A 505 -18.66 -2.29 -27.33
N GLU A 506 -17.92 -1.37 -27.94
CA GLU A 506 -17.78 -1.20 -29.40
C GLU A 506 -17.25 -2.48 -30.06
N HIS A 507 -16.26 -3.14 -29.47
CA HIS A 507 -15.71 -4.40 -29.97
C HIS A 507 -16.71 -5.56 -29.79
N LYS A 508 -17.53 -5.55 -28.72
CA LYS A 508 -18.62 -6.53 -28.56
C LYS A 508 -19.62 -6.40 -29.71
N ILE A 509 -20.04 -5.17 -30.03
CA ILE A 509 -20.97 -4.91 -31.15
C ILE A 509 -20.35 -5.34 -32.48
N ALA A 510 -19.08 -5.04 -32.73
CA ALA A 510 -18.37 -5.45 -33.94
C ALA A 510 -18.31 -6.97 -34.14
N VAL A 511 -18.19 -7.75 -33.06
CA VAL A 511 -18.23 -9.23 -33.10
C VAL A 511 -19.64 -9.77 -33.36
N TYR A 512 -20.69 -9.14 -32.80
CA TYR A 512 -22.08 -9.60 -32.98
C TYR A 512 -22.72 -9.15 -34.31
N LEU A 513 -22.28 -8.04 -34.91
CA LEU A 513 -22.89 -7.47 -36.11
C LEU A 513 -22.89 -8.44 -37.33
N PRO A 514 -21.81 -9.18 -37.65
CA PRO A 514 -21.82 -10.15 -38.76
C PRO A 514 -22.75 -11.34 -38.53
N LEU A 515 -22.96 -11.74 -37.27
CA LEU A 515 -23.81 -12.87 -36.91
C LEU A 515 -25.30 -12.48 -36.90
N LEU A 516 -25.63 -11.33 -36.30
CA LEU A 516 -27.01 -10.88 -36.12
C LEU A 516 -27.55 -10.08 -37.31
N GLY A 517 -26.70 -9.35 -38.03
CA GLY A 517 -27.10 -8.50 -39.17
C GLY A 517 -27.91 -9.23 -40.25
N PRO A 518 -27.43 -10.38 -40.78
CA PRO A 518 -28.16 -11.16 -41.79
C PRO A 518 -29.52 -11.68 -41.34
N VAL A 519 -29.74 -11.86 -40.03
CA VAL A 519 -31.02 -12.30 -39.44
C VAL A 519 -31.94 -11.10 -39.14
N ALA A 520 -31.37 -10.01 -38.63
CA ALA A 520 -32.10 -8.81 -38.25
C ALA A 520 -32.66 -8.05 -39.47
N VAL A 521 -31.89 -7.92 -40.56
CA VAL A 521 -32.32 -7.14 -41.74
C VAL A 521 -33.61 -7.69 -42.38
N PRO A 522 -33.76 -9.01 -42.65
CA PRO A 522 -35.02 -9.57 -43.14
C PRO A 522 -36.18 -9.43 -42.16
N LEU A 523 -35.96 -9.61 -40.85
CA LEU A 523 -37.00 -9.49 -39.82
C LEU A 523 -37.55 -8.06 -39.70
N VAL A 524 -36.66 -7.06 -39.66
CA VAL A 524 -37.05 -5.64 -39.65
C VAL A 524 -37.76 -5.26 -40.94
N MET A 525 -37.25 -5.70 -42.10
CA MET A 525 -37.90 -5.44 -43.38
C MET A 525 -39.27 -6.12 -43.51
N GLY A 526 -39.46 -7.29 -42.88
CA GLY A 526 -40.74 -7.98 -42.74
C GLY A 526 -41.76 -7.16 -41.95
N VAL A 527 -41.38 -6.67 -40.76
CA VAL A 527 -42.22 -5.78 -39.94
C VAL A 527 -42.57 -4.49 -40.70
N LEU A 528 -41.58 -3.84 -41.33
CA LEU A 528 -41.81 -2.60 -42.08
C LEU A 528 -42.78 -2.81 -43.27
N LYS A 529 -42.71 -3.95 -43.96
CA LYS A 529 -43.65 -4.31 -45.03
C LYS A 529 -45.07 -4.54 -44.49
N GLU A 530 -45.22 -5.29 -43.41
CA GLU A 530 -46.55 -5.57 -42.84
C GLU A 530 -47.19 -4.31 -42.22
N VAL A 531 -46.41 -3.44 -41.54
CA VAL A 531 -46.89 -2.14 -41.05
C VAL A 531 -47.33 -1.23 -42.20
N LYS A 532 -46.60 -1.21 -43.33
CA LYS A 532 -47.02 -0.48 -44.54
C LYS A 532 -48.29 -1.07 -45.14
N ALA A 533 -48.40 -2.40 -45.24
CA ALA A 533 -49.59 -3.09 -45.73
C ALA A 533 -50.82 -2.80 -44.85
N TRP A 534 -50.67 -2.88 -43.53
CA TRP A 534 -51.72 -2.57 -42.55
C TRP A 534 -52.16 -1.10 -42.59
N ARG A 535 -51.22 -0.15 -42.72
CA ARG A 535 -51.55 1.28 -42.95
C ARG A 535 -52.30 1.48 -44.27
N LYS A 536 -51.95 0.75 -45.34
CA LYS A 536 -52.68 0.80 -46.63
C LYS A 536 -54.09 0.22 -46.51
N ARG A 537 -54.26 -0.93 -45.83
CA ARG A 537 -55.57 -1.54 -45.52
C ARG A 537 -56.47 -0.59 -44.70
N ARG A 538 -55.93 0.09 -43.67
CA ARG A 538 -56.67 1.11 -42.91
C ARG A 538 -57.05 2.36 -43.73
N ARG A 539 -56.22 2.78 -44.69
CA ARG A 539 -56.51 3.94 -45.55
C ARG A 539 -57.49 3.63 -46.69
N GLY A 540 -57.63 2.37 -47.10
CA GLY A 540 -58.63 1.92 -48.07
C GLY A 540 -59.96 1.44 -47.47
N SER A 541 -60.17 1.67 -46.17
CA SER A 541 -61.36 1.28 -45.41
C SER A 541 -62.00 2.50 -44.72
N ARG A 542 -61.85 3.68 -45.33
CA ARG A 542 -62.33 4.96 -44.83
C ARG A 542 -62.88 5.80 -45.97
#